data_AF-A0A232ERX2-F1
#
_entry.id   AF-A0A232ERX2-F1
#
_cell.length_a   1.000
_cell.length_b   1.000
_cell.length_c   1.000
_cell.angle_alpha   90.00
_cell.angle_beta   90.00
_cell.angle_gamma   90.00
#
_symmetry.space_group_name_H-M   'P 1'
#
loop_
_entity.id
_entity.type
_entity.pdbx_description
1 polymer ?
#
loop_
_entity_poly.entity_id
_entity_poly.type
_entity_poly.pdbx_seq_one_letter_code
_entity_poly.pdbx_strand_id
1 'polypeptide(L)'
;MYNGVGLPTPRGSGTSGHVQRNCAVLHKREKTKHSEEHKADPINRQPNKEILEHTRKREIEVKCIELSDTLEEQGYTEEEIENKVQSYRKILLEDYNKSKRDKLVDEYGRPIVRDSHQTAEAQLERNAKLREAFGLSAEDQAEVESLNDTTASSKT
;
A
#
# COMPACT_ATOMS: atom_id res chain seq x y z
N MET A 1 4.24 -19.24 54.05
CA MET A 1 3.81 -18.72 52.72
C MET A 1 5.03 -18.25 51.95
N TYR A 2 5.16 -18.66 50.70
CA TYR A 2 6.28 -18.27 49.83
C TYR A 2 5.69 -17.56 48.61
N ASN A 3 6.16 -16.35 48.29
CA ASN A 3 5.63 -15.49 47.21
C ASN A 3 4.10 -15.28 47.27
N GLY A 4 3.50 -15.25 48.46
CA GLY A 4 2.05 -15.09 48.65
C GLY A 4 1.21 -16.32 48.25
N VAL A 5 1.84 -17.46 47.93
CA VAL A 5 1.17 -18.69 47.51
C VAL A 5 1.34 -19.78 48.59
N GLY A 6 0.29 -20.59 48.80
CA GLY A 6 0.27 -21.72 49.73
C GLY A 6 -0.32 -21.42 51.10
N LEU A 7 -0.22 -22.40 52.01
CA LEU A 7 -0.74 -22.28 53.38
C LEU A 7 0.25 -21.55 54.31
N PRO A 8 -0.24 -20.84 55.35
CA PRO A 8 0.62 -20.23 56.35
C PRO A 8 1.30 -21.29 57.23
N THR A 9 0.55 -22.33 57.61
CA THR A 9 1.03 -23.53 58.30
C THR A 9 0.30 -24.78 57.76
N PRO A 10 0.97 -25.94 57.65
CA PRO A 10 0.33 -27.18 57.21
C PRO A 10 -0.54 -27.83 58.32
N ARG A 11 -0.31 -27.47 59.58
CA ARG A 11 -1.05 -27.99 60.75
C ARG A 11 -2.52 -27.54 60.68
N GLY A 12 -3.44 -28.50 60.82
CA GLY A 12 -4.89 -28.25 60.74
C GLY A 12 -5.47 -28.27 59.33
N SER A 13 -4.63 -28.35 58.28
CA SER A 13 -5.10 -28.45 56.88
C SER A 13 -5.43 -29.88 56.44
N GLY A 14 -5.02 -30.89 57.22
CA GLY A 14 -5.19 -32.31 56.87
C GLY A 14 -4.31 -32.80 55.71
N THR A 15 -3.35 -32.00 55.24
CA THR A 15 -2.42 -32.34 54.15
C THR A 15 -0.96 -32.04 54.52
N SER A 16 -0.01 -32.47 53.68
CA SER A 16 1.43 -32.22 53.90
C SER A 16 1.86 -30.76 53.68
N GLY A 17 1.00 -29.92 53.10
CA GLY A 17 1.33 -28.53 52.74
C GLY A 17 2.28 -28.38 51.55
N HIS A 18 2.45 -29.43 50.73
CA HIS A 18 3.27 -29.37 49.52
C HIS A 18 2.57 -28.54 48.42
N VAL A 19 3.26 -27.52 47.92
CA VAL A 19 2.73 -26.60 46.90
C VAL A 19 3.52 -26.78 45.60
N GLN A 20 2.82 -27.11 44.52
CA GLN A 20 3.40 -27.22 43.18
C GLN A 20 2.93 -26.07 42.30
N ARG A 21 3.82 -25.60 41.41
CA ARG A 21 3.44 -24.62 40.40
C ARG A 21 2.51 -25.26 39.38
N ASN A 22 1.53 -24.50 38.88
CA ASN A 22 0.69 -24.97 37.78
C ASN A 22 1.48 -24.92 36.45
N CYS A 23 1.64 -26.06 35.79
CA CYS A 23 2.33 -26.17 34.50
C CYS A 23 1.48 -25.72 33.31
N ALA A 24 0.14 -25.62 33.45
CA ALA A 24 -0.78 -25.19 32.40
C ALA A 24 -1.01 -23.66 32.38
N VAL A 25 -0.44 -22.90 33.33
CA VAL A 25 -0.56 -21.44 33.33
C VAL A 25 0.27 -20.85 32.19
N LEU A 26 -0.44 -20.34 31.18
CA LEU A 26 0.15 -19.55 30.10
C LEU A 26 0.56 -18.19 30.65
N HIS A 27 1.87 -17.95 30.74
CA HIS A 27 2.39 -16.64 31.08
C HIS A 27 2.24 -15.73 29.86
N LYS A 28 1.72 -14.52 30.07
CA LYS A 28 1.65 -13.51 29.01
C LYS A 28 3.09 -13.19 28.61
N ARG A 29 3.49 -13.62 27.41
CA ARG A 29 4.80 -13.23 26.86
C ARG A 29 4.85 -11.71 26.86
N GLU A 30 5.84 -11.14 27.53
CA GLU A 30 6.14 -9.73 27.33
C GLU A 30 6.34 -9.54 25.83
N LYS A 31 5.56 -8.64 25.24
CA LYS A 31 5.80 -8.24 23.86
C LYS A 31 7.20 -7.68 23.86
N THR A 32 8.16 -8.39 23.28
CA THR A 32 9.45 -7.80 22.97
C THR A 32 9.13 -6.51 22.24
N LYS A 33 9.59 -5.38 22.78
CA LYS A 33 9.57 -4.12 22.06
C LYS A 33 10.49 -4.36 20.86
N HIS A 34 9.95 -4.90 19.77
CA HIS A 34 10.62 -4.83 18.49
C HIS A 34 10.92 -3.35 18.31
N SER A 35 12.21 -3.05 18.26
CA SER A 35 12.75 -1.70 18.18
C SER A 35 11.97 -0.93 17.12
N GLU A 36 11.35 0.17 17.54
CA GLU A 36 10.73 1.11 16.61
C GLU A 36 11.78 1.74 15.66
N GLU A 37 13.07 1.48 15.89
CA GLU A 37 14.22 1.84 15.06
C GLU A 37 14.20 1.22 13.65
N HIS A 38 13.39 0.17 13.41
CA HIS A 38 13.21 -0.41 12.08
C HIS A 38 11.90 -0.03 11.39
N LYS A 39 11.15 0.96 11.90
CA LYS A 39 10.26 1.72 11.00
C LYS A 39 11.18 2.53 10.10
N ALA A 40 11.72 1.87 9.08
CA ALA A 40 12.42 2.55 8.00
C ALA A 40 11.57 3.76 7.63
N ASP A 41 12.15 4.95 7.76
CA ASP A 41 11.55 6.19 7.29
C ASP A 41 10.92 5.86 5.94
N PRO A 42 9.63 6.18 5.69
CA PRO A 42 8.95 5.79 4.47
C PRO A 42 9.80 6.33 3.34
N ILE A 43 10.58 5.44 2.72
CA ILE A 43 11.47 5.80 1.62
C ILE A 43 10.52 6.45 0.63
N ASN A 44 10.69 7.75 0.39
CA ASN A 44 9.91 8.50 -0.58
C ASN A 44 10.28 7.94 -1.96
N ARG A 45 9.72 6.77 -2.28
CA ARG A 45 9.95 6.09 -3.52
C ARG A 45 9.23 6.90 -4.57
N GLN A 46 10.01 7.54 -5.43
CA GLN A 46 9.46 8.23 -6.58
C GLN A 46 8.63 7.22 -7.41
N PRO A 47 7.50 7.65 -7.98
CA PRO A 47 6.71 6.80 -8.86
C PRO A 47 7.52 6.46 -10.11
N ASN A 48 7.58 5.17 -10.45
CA ASN A 48 8.21 4.74 -11.69
C ASN A 48 7.22 4.94 -12.85
N LYS A 49 7.61 5.76 -13.82
CA LYS A 49 6.81 6.08 -15.02
C LYS A 49 6.51 4.84 -15.86
N GLU A 50 7.45 3.89 -15.95
CA GLU A 50 7.28 2.68 -16.75
C GLU A 50 6.17 1.79 -16.19
N ILE A 51 6.10 1.65 -14.86
CA ILE A 51 5.06 0.86 -14.19
C ILE A 51 3.70 1.51 -14.39
N LEU A 52 3.65 2.83 -14.29
CA LEU A 52 2.42 3.59 -14.51
C LEU A 52 1.92 3.47 -15.96
N GLU A 53 2.81 3.53 -16.95
CA GLU A 53 2.44 3.32 -18.35
C GLU A 53 2.01 1.89 -18.64
N HIS A 54 2.69 0.91 -18.03
CA HIS A 54 2.36 -0.50 -18.19
C HIS A 54 0.98 -0.82 -17.62
N THR A 55 0.67 -0.36 -16.41
CA THR A 55 -0.65 -0.56 -15.78
C THR A 55 -1.76 0.02 -16.66
N ARG A 56 -1.57 1.21 -17.23
CA ARG A 56 -2.51 1.85 -18.15
C ARG A 56 -2.70 1.08 -19.47
N LYS A 57 -1.62 0.62 -20.10
CA LYS A 57 -1.70 -0.22 -21.30
C LYS A 57 -2.42 -1.54 -21.00
N ARG A 58 -2.14 -2.14 -19.85
CA ARG A 58 -2.82 -3.35 -19.39
C ARG A 58 -4.32 -3.14 -19.21
N GLU A 59 -4.75 -2.01 -18.65
CA GLU A 59 -6.18 -1.69 -18.51
C GLU A 59 -6.90 -1.61 -19.87
N ILE A 60 -6.24 -1.10 -20.90
CA ILE A 60 -6.79 -1.08 -22.27
C ILE A 60 -6.95 -2.51 -22.80
N GLU A 61 -5.91 -3.33 -22.70
CA GLU A 61 -5.97 -4.71 -23.21
C GLU A 61 -6.97 -5.57 -22.44
N VAL A 62 -7.14 -5.37 -21.12
CA VAL A 62 -8.19 -6.05 -20.34
C VAL A 62 -9.57 -5.73 -20.90
N LYS A 63 -9.87 -4.46 -21.19
CA LYS A 63 -11.15 -4.07 -21.79
C LYS A 63 -11.34 -4.64 -23.21
N CYS A 64 -10.26 -4.76 -23.97
CA CYS A 64 -10.31 -5.38 -25.30
C CYS A 64 -10.64 -6.88 -25.21
N ILE A 65 -10.09 -7.58 -24.22
CA ILE A 65 -10.38 -9.01 -23.96
C ILE A 65 -11.83 -9.17 -23.48
N GLU A 66 -12.28 -8.34 -22.53
CA GLU A 66 -13.69 -8.35 -22.11
C GLU A 66 -14.63 -8.17 -23.29
N LEU A 67 -14.30 -7.27 -24.24
CA LEU A 67 -15.09 -7.10 -25.46
C LEU A 67 -15.03 -8.34 -26.37
N SER A 68 -13.86 -8.97 -26.56
CA SER A 68 -13.79 -10.19 -27.38
C SER A 68 -14.66 -11.29 -26.78
N ASP A 69 -14.56 -11.52 -25.48
CA ASP A 69 -15.32 -12.56 -24.78
C ASP A 69 -16.84 -12.33 -24.96
N THR A 70 -17.31 -11.08 -24.83
CA THR A 70 -18.73 -10.77 -25.04
C THR A 70 -19.21 -10.97 -26.48
N LEU A 71 -18.34 -10.76 -27.48
CA LEU A 71 -18.68 -10.96 -28.89
C LEU A 71 -18.63 -12.46 -29.27
N GLU A 72 -17.73 -13.23 -28.67
CA GLU A 72 -17.69 -14.69 -28.80
C GLU A 72 -18.97 -15.32 -28.22
N GLU A 73 -19.41 -14.89 -27.03
CA GLU A 73 -20.66 -15.34 -26.42
C GLU A 73 -21.90 -15.01 -27.28
N GLN A 74 -21.84 -13.92 -28.04
CA GLN A 74 -22.89 -13.50 -28.98
C GLN A 74 -22.85 -14.25 -30.32
N GLY A 75 -21.81 -15.06 -30.56
CA GLY A 75 -21.67 -15.88 -31.77
C GLY A 75 -21.22 -15.11 -33.02
N TYR A 76 -20.48 -14.01 -32.86
CA TYR A 76 -19.85 -13.33 -34.00
C TYR A 76 -18.73 -14.19 -34.59
N THR A 77 -18.39 -13.92 -35.85
CA THR A 77 -17.25 -14.58 -36.51
C THR A 77 -15.92 -14.00 -36.04
N GLU A 78 -14.85 -14.81 -36.04
CA GLU A 78 -13.51 -14.39 -35.59
C GLU A 78 -13.01 -13.12 -36.29
N GLU A 79 -13.26 -12.99 -37.61
CA GLU A 79 -12.86 -11.81 -38.39
C GLU A 79 -13.62 -10.53 -37.96
N GLU A 80 -14.91 -10.65 -37.65
CA GLU A 80 -15.72 -9.52 -37.17
C GLU A 80 -15.30 -9.09 -35.76
N ILE A 81 -14.97 -10.07 -34.90
CA ILE A 81 -14.47 -9.83 -33.55
C ILE A 81 -13.15 -9.07 -33.62
N GLU A 82 -12.19 -9.51 -34.44
CA GLU A 82 -10.89 -8.85 -34.55
C GLU A 82 -11.04 -7.41 -35.04
N ASN A 83 -11.84 -7.16 -36.07
CA ASN A 83 -12.08 -5.82 -36.59
C ASN A 83 -12.69 -4.88 -35.52
N LYS A 84 -13.68 -5.37 -34.77
CA LYS A 84 -14.32 -4.61 -33.68
C LYS A 84 -13.33 -4.32 -32.55
N VAL A 85 -12.59 -5.33 -32.10
CA VAL A 85 -11.59 -5.17 -31.04
C VAL A 85 -10.46 -4.21 -31.46
N GLN A 86 -9.99 -4.28 -32.71
CA GLN A 86 -8.99 -3.34 -33.23
C GLN A 86 -9.51 -1.90 -33.26
N SER A 87 -10.76 -1.70 -33.67
CA SER A 87 -11.39 -0.37 -33.65
C SER A 87 -11.54 0.16 -32.21
N TYR A 88 -11.95 -0.71 -31.29
CA TYR A 88 -12.12 -0.38 -29.88
C TYR A 88 -10.78 -0.05 -29.20
N ARG A 89 -9.72 -0.80 -29.51
CA ARG A 89 -8.36 -0.50 -29.04
C ARG A 89 -7.92 0.91 -29.44
N LYS A 90 -8.19 1.33 -30.68
CA LYS A 90 -7.87 2.70 -31.14
C LYS A 90 -8.64 3.76 -30.36
N ILE A 91 -9.94 3.56 -30.15
CA ILE A 91 -10.80 4.47 -29.38
C ILE A 91 -10.30 4.60 -27.94
N LEU A 92 -10.04 3.48 -27.26
CA LEU A 92 -9.52 3.48 -25.89
C LEU A 92 -8.18 4.18 -25.77
N LEU A 93 -7.31 4.05 -26.78
CA LEU A 93 -6.00 4.70 -26.80
C LEU A 93 -6.11 6.22 -27.03
N GLU A 94 -7.05 6.66 -27.87
CA GLU A 94 -7.38 8.07 -28.03
C GLU A 94 -7.99 8.67 -26.76
N ASP A 95 -8.93 7.97 -26.15
CA ASP A 95 -9.56 8.39 -24.90
C ASP A 95 -8.56 8.41 -23.75
N TYR A 96 -7.59 7.50 -23.72
CA TYR A 96 -6.47 7.55 -22.80
C TYR A 96 -5.63 8.83 -22.97
N ASN A 97 -5.30 9.19 -24.22
CA ASN A 97 -4.54 10.41 -24.49
C ASN A 97 -5.32 11.68 -24.08
N LYS A 98 -6.65 11.67 -24.17
CA LYS A 98 -7.53 12.76 -23.70
C LYS A 98 -7.65 12.78 -22.17
N SER A 99 -7.92 11.63 -21.55
CA SER A 99 -8.17 11.44 -20.12
C SER A 99 -6.91 11.46 -19.24
N LYS A 100 -5.71 11.60 -19.82
CA LYS A 100 -4.48 11.93 -19.09
C LYS A 100 -4.64 13.12 -18.11
N ARG A 101 -5.72 13.89 -18.24
CA ARG A 101 -6.09 15.04 -17.41
C ARG A 101 -7.09 14.75 -16.29
N ASP A 102 -7.91 13.71 -16.38
CA ASP A 102 -9.01 13.46 -15.44
C ASP A 102 -8.74 12.20 -14.59
N LYS A 103 -8.28 12.41 -13.35
CA LYS A 103 -8.11 11.34 -12.36
C LYS A 103 -9.42 11.14 -11.60
N LEU A 104 -9.82 9.87 -11.40
CA LEU A 104 -10.97 9.53 -10.57
C LEU A 104 -10.72 9.97 -9.12
N VAL A 105 -11.57 10.86 -8.62
CA VAL A 105 -11.55 11.39 -7.26
C VAL A 105 -12.85 11.03 -6.55
N ASP A 106 -12.73 10.64 -5.27
CA ASP A 106 -13.86 10.44 -4.35
C ASP A 106 -14.63 11.75 -4.13
N GLU A 107 -15.81 11.65 -3.50
CA GLU A 107 -16.62 12.80 -3.02
C GLU A 107 -15.83 13.81 -2.18
N TYR A 108 -14.73 13.37 -1.55
CA TYR A 108 -13.84 14.18 -0.74
C TYR A 108 -12.61 14.72 -1.51
N GLY A 109 -12.59 14.59 -2.85
CA GLY A 109 -11.47 15.01 -3.70
C GLY A 109 -10.21 14.17 -3.54
N ARG A 110 -10.32 12.96 -2.96
CA ARG A 110 -9.19 12.03 -2.78
C ARG A 110 -9.05 11.12 -4.00
N PRO A 111 -7.85 10.96 -4.57
CA PRO A 111 -7.65 10.06 -5.70
C PRO A 111 -8.01 8.62 -5.32
N ILE A 112 -8.89 7.99 -6.09
CA ILE A 112 -9.27 6.58 -5.91
C ILE A 112 -8.20 5.74 -6.60
N VAL A 113 -7.26 5.27 -5.81
CA VAL A 113 -6.07 4.61 -6.34
C VAL A 113 -5.80 3.31 -5.60
N ARG A 114 -5.55 2.23 -6.35
CA ARG A 114 -5.25 0.91 -5.80
C ARG A 114 -3.76 0.57 -5.82
N ASP A 115 -3.00 1.14 -6.75
CA ASP A 115 -1.58 0.84 -6.94
C ASP A 115 -0.66 1.80 -6.17
N SER A 116 0.45 1.28 -5.65
CA SER A 116 1.44 2.03 -4.86
C SER A 116 2.15 3.10 -5.66
N HIS A 117 2.38 2.89 -6.96
CA HIS A 117 3.00 3.90 -7.82
C HIS A 117 2.05 5.02 -8.18
N GLN A 118 0.78 4.68 -8.39
CA GLN A 118 -0.28 5.67 -8.61
C GLN A 118 -0.51 6.53 -7.35
N THR A 119 -0.45 5.93 -6.14
CA THR A 119 -0.58 6.71 -4.89
C THR A 119 0.62 7.63 -4.68
N ALA A 120 1.83 7.18 -5.00
CA ALA A 120 3.03 8.02 -4.98
C ALA A 120 2.94 9.19 -5.98
N GLU A 121 2.48 8.96 -7.21
CA GLU A 121 2.25 10.03 -8.21
C GLU A 121 1.22 11.05 -7.70
N ALA A 122 0.09 10.58 -7.16
CA ALA A 122 -0.94 11.42 -6.58
C ALA A 122 -0.44 12.22 -5.36
N GLN A 123 0.43 11.63 -4.54
CA GLN A 123 1.05 12.31 -3.41
C GLN A 123 2.02 13.40 -3.87
N LEU A 124 2.85 13.13 -4.89
CA LEU A 124 3.73 14.14 -5.48
C LEU A 124 2.94 15.31 -6.06
N GLU A 125 1.85 15.04 -6.78
CA GLU A 125 0.99 16.08 -7.34
C GLU A 125 0.30 16.91 -6.24
N ARG A 126 -0.21 16.25 -5.20
CA ARG A 126 -0.79 16.93 -4.03
C ARG A 126 0.24 17.80 -3.33
N ASN A 127 1.46 17.29 -3.12
CA ASN A 127 2.54 18.03 -2.51
C ASN A 127 2.95 19.23 -3.37
N ALA A 128 3.03 19.07 -4.70
CA ALA A 128 3.31 20.17 -5.62
C ALA A 128 2.24 21.28 -5.52
N LYS A 129 0.96 20.91 -5.50
CA LYS A 129 -0.15 21.87 -5.34
C LYS A 129 -0.13 22.58 -3.99
N LEU A 130 0.18 21.87 -2.91
CA LEU A 130 0.32 22.48 -1.59
C LEU A 130 1.49 23.47 -1.57
N ARG A 131 2.61 23.12 -2.20
CA ARG A 131 3.79 24.00 -2.26
C ARG A 131 3.51 25.29 -3.02
N GLU A 132 2.82 25.19 -4.15
CA GLU A 132 2.34 26.36 -4.88
C GLU A 132 1.43 27.23 -4.01
N ALA A 133 0.49 26.62 -3.28
CA ALA A 133 -0.41 27.35 -2.38
C ALA A 133 0.30 28.01 -1.19
N PHE A 134 1.36 27.40 -0.65
CA PHE A 134 2.18 27.94 0.43
C PHE A 134 3.29 28.88 -0.05
N GLY A 135 3.47 29.06 -1.36
CA GLY A 135 4.52 29.90 -1.93
C GLY A 135 5.94 29.38 -1.69
N LEU A 136 6.11 28.07 -1.52
CA LEU A 136 7.41 27.44 -1.34
C LEU A 136 8.13 27.34 -2.68
N SER A 137 9.38 27.83 -2.72
CA SER A 137 10.18 27.89 -3.94
C SER A 137 10.76 26.51 -4.31
N ALA A 138 11.37 26.43 -5.49
CA ALA A 138 12.11 25.23 -5.91
C ALA A 138 13.40 25.04 -5.10
N GLU A 139 13.98 26.13 -4.57
CA GLU A 139 15.21 26.12 -3.77
C GLU A 139 14.98 25.40 -2.43
N ASP A 140 13.83 25.67 -1.78
CA ASP A 140 13.40 24.99 -0.55
C ASP A 140 13.27 23.46 -0.73
N GLN A 141 13.09 22.97 -1.97
CA GLN A 141 13.04 21.53 -2.25
C GLN A 141 14.41 20.88 -2.25
N ALA A 142 15.36 21.54 -2.92
CA ALA A 142 16.70 20.99 -3.13
C ALA A 142 17.43 20.83 -1.80
N GLU A 143 17.18 21.74 -0.87
CA GLU A 143 17.67 21.62 0.51
C GLU A 143 17.08 20.39 1.22
N VAL A 144 15.77 20.16 1.13
CA VAL A 144 15.11 19.01 1.77
C VAL A 144 15.49 17.68 1.12
N GLU A 145 15.60 17.61 -0.21
CA GLU A 145 16.03 16.42 -0.94
C GLU A 145 17.50 16.07 -0.64
N SER A 146 18.40 17.05 -0.60
CA SER A 146 19.81 16.83 -0.24
C SER A 146 19.99 16.34 1.21
N LEU A 147 19.17 16.82 2.15
CA LEU A 147 19.15 16.31 3.53
C LEU A 147 18.64 14.86 3.60
N ASN A 148 17.69 14.47 2.76
CA ASN A 148 17.19 13.09 2.74
C ASN A 148 18.23 12.10 2.15
N ASP A 149 18.95 12.47 1.10
CA ASP A 149 19.99 11.62 0.49
C ASP A 149 21.19 11.39 1.41
N THR A 150 21.57 12.38 2.22
CA THR A 150 22.67 12.22 3.20
C THR A 150 22.33 11.23 4.32
N THR A 151 21.07 11.19 4.76
CA THR A 151 20.59 10.23 5.77
C THR A 151 20.42 8.80 5.24
N ALA A 152 20.17 8.65 3.93
CA ALA A 152 20.10 7.34 3.27
C ALA A 152 21.49 6.70 3.09
N SER A 153 22.52 7.51 2.88
CA SER A 153 23.89 7.04 2.65
C SER A 153 24.66 6.72 3.95
N SER A 154 24.26 7.28 5.11
CA SER A 154 24.94 7.04 6.40
C SER A 154 24.53 5.73 7.10
N LYS A 155 23.67 4.91 6.50
CA LYS A 155 23.13 3.66 7.08
C LYS A 155 23.73 2.36 6.48
N THR A 156 24.83 2.46 5.73
CA THR A 156 25.63 1.29 5.29
C THR A 156 26.81 1.02 6.22
#